data_AF-A0A952LRL1-F1
#
_entry.id   AF-A0A952LRL1-F1
#
_cell.length_a   1.000
_cell.length_b   1.000
_cell.length_c   1.000
_cell.angle_alpha   90.00
_cell.angle_beta   90.00
_cell.angle_gamma   90.00
#
_symmetry.space_group_name_H-M   'P 1'
#
loop_
_entity.id
_entity.type
_entity.pdbx_description
1 polymer ?
#
loop_
_entity_poly.entity_id
_entity_poly.type
_entity_poly.pdbx_seq_one_letter_code
_entity_poly.pdbx_strand_id
1 'polypeptide(L)'
;MEPTGLWLVFDTGIKIFLGAGLTCVGVLLGFLWQSRSANRKPNASLRRLQIMEEISSDVGRVNHCFAKYSALIIESTRFGKRWPPARREELEKINSQLVTDFEKLAAVEAKLLMLGEKAMEKTLRLYGARIALFRKQVYVGREDISEQEIIELKSSIMQLREQFYGILSRRYDRLMETQ
;
A
#
# COMPACT_ATOMS: atom_id res chain seq x y z
N MET A 1 -63.90 20.95 50.95
CA MET A 1 -62.70 21.28 50.17
C MET A 1 -62.00 19.97 49.86
N GLU A 2 -61.90 19.70 48.57
CA GLU A 2 -61.64 18.43 47.88
C GLU A 2 -60.38 17.64 48.32
N PRO A 3 -60.50 16.35 48.70
CA PRO A 3 -59.37 15.43 48.93
C PRO A 3 -58.77 14.84 47.62
N THR A 4 -59.25 15.28 46.45
CA THR A 4 -58.90 14.73 45.12
C THR A 4 -57.53 15.17 44.62
N GLY A 5 -57.02 16.33 45.07
CA GLY A 5 -55.74 16.89 44.60
C GLY A 5 -54.50 16.11 45.04
N LEU A 6 -54.49 15.55 46.26
CA LEU A 6 -53.32 14.82 46.78
C LEU A 6 -53.12 13.47 46.07
N TRP A 7 -54.21 12.77 45.76
CA TRP A 7 -54.16 11.50 45.03
C TRP A 7 -53.68 11.68 43.59
N LEU A 8 -54.09 12.78 42.94
CA LEU A 8 -53.66 13.12 41.58
C LEU A 8 -52.16 13.43 41.50
N VAL A 9 -51.63 14.17 42.47
CA VAL A 9 -50.19 14.49 42.53
C VAL A 9 -49.35 13.23 42.81
N PHE A 10 -49.88 12.29 43.61
CA PHE A 10 -49.22 11.02 43.89
C PHE A 10 -49.18 10.10 42.66
N ASP A 11 -50.30 9.94 41.94
CA ASP A 11 -50.37 9.16 40.70
C ASP A 11 -49.50 9.74 39.59
N THR A 12 -49.48 11.08 39.47
CA THR A 12 -48.63 11.78 38.51
C THR A 12 -47.15 11.65 38.87
N GLY A 13 -46.80 11.74 40.15
CA GLY A 13 -45.43 11.56 40.63
C GLY A 13 -44.88 10.16 40.36
N ILE A 14 -45.68 9.11 40.58
CA ILE A 14 -45.29 7.72 40.32
C ILE A 14 -45.03 7.48 38.84
N LYS A 15 -45.88 8.01 37.96
CA LYS A 15 -45.73 7.86 36.50
C LYS A 15 -44.47 8.54 35.97
N ILE A 16 -44.16 9.74 36.47
CA ILE A 16 -42.94 10.46 36.11
C ILE A 16 -41.70 9.71 36.62
N PHE A 17 -41.74 9.17 37.84
CA PHE A 17 -40.63 8.41 38.41
C PHE A 17 -40.35 7.09 37.65
N LEU A 18 -41.41 6.39 37.24
CA LEU A 18 -41.30 5.17 36.43
C LEU A 18 -40.73 5.47 35.04
N GLY A 19 -41.19 6.53 34.37
CA GLY A 19 -40.66 6.96 33.08
C GLY A 19 -39.19 7.36 33.15
N ALA A 20 -38.84 8.19 34.14
CA ALA A 20 -37.47 8.63 34.37
C ALA A 20 -36.53 7.45 34.71
N GLY A 21 -36.99 6.52 35.55
CA GLY A 21 -36.25 5.30 35.89
C GLY A 21 -35.93 4.44 34.67
N LEU A 22 -36.91 4.22 33.80
CA LEU A 22 -36.73 3.41 32.58
C LEU A 22 -35.71 4.06 31.63
N THR A 23 -35.78 5.38 31.47
CA THR A 23 -34.82 6.12 30.62
C THR A 23 -33.41 6.10 31.19
N CYS A 24 -33.24 6.27 32.50
CA CYS A 24 -31.93 6.18 33.16
C CYS A 24 -31.29 4.81 33.00
N VAL A 25 -32.06 3.73 33.17
CA VAL A 25 -31.56 2.35 32.99
C VAL A 25 -31.17 2.10 31.53
N GLY A 26 -31.97 2.56 30.58
CA GLY A 26 -31.66 2.46 29.15
C GLY A 26 -30.37 3.19 28.77
N VAL A 27 -30.17 4.41 29.27
CA VAL A 27 -28.96 5.22 29.01
C VAL A 27 -27.73 4.59 29.66
N LEU A 28 -27.84 4.08 30.89
CA LEU A 28 -26.72 3.40 31.56
C LEU A 28 -26.32 2.11 30.84
N LEU A 29 -27.28 1.29 30.40
CA LEU A 29 -27.01 0.10 29.62
C LEU A 29 -26.37 0.44 28.26
N GLY A 30 -26.87 1.48 27.59
CA GLY A 30 -26.29 1.99 26.35
C GLY A 30 -24.85 2.47 26.52
N PHE A 31 -24.56 3.22 27.59
CA PHE A 31 -23.23 3.71 27.90
C PHE A 31 -22.25 2.56 28.25
N LEU A 32 -22.70 1.55 28.99
CA LEU A 32 -21.91 0.37 29.32
C LEU A 32 -21.63 -0.52 28.10
N TRP A 33 -22.59 -0.68 27.19
CA TRP A 33 -22.39 -1.39 25.92
C TRP A 33 -21.43 -0.63 24.99
N GLN A 34 -21.60 0.68 24.88
CA GLN A 34 -20.74 1.53 24.05
C GLN A 34 -19.29 1.57 24.58
N SER A 35 -19.11 1.62 25.91
CA SER A 35 -17.79 1.52 26.55
C SER A 35 -17.12 0.15 26.33
N ARG A 36 -17.89 -0.94 26.19
CA ARG A 36 -17.34 -2.26 25.83
C ARG A 36 -16.96 -2.36 24.35
N SER A 37 -17.68 -1.67 23.47
CA SER A 37 -17.38 -1.64 22.03
C SER A 37 -16.20 -0.71 21.69
N ALA A 38 -15.98 0.36 22.46
CA ALA A 38 -14.91 1.33 22.24
C ALA A 38 -13.49 0.77 22.44
N ASN A 39 -13.34 -0.40 23.07
CA ASN A 39 -12.03 -1.02 23.33
C ASN A 39 -11.61 -2.04 22.26
N ARG A 40 -12.39 -2.20 21.19
CA ARG A 40 -11.92 -2.93 20.00
C ARG A 40 -10.92 -2.02 19.27
N LYS A 41 -9.65 -2.41 19.26
CA LYS A 41 -8.61 -1.91 18.34
C LYS A 41 -8.36 -2.92 17.18
N PRO A 42 -9.33 -3.36 16.36
CA PRO A 42 -9.05 -4.40 15.36
C PRO A 42 -8.43 -3.81 14.08
N ASN A 43 -8.47 -2.49 13.89
CA ASN A 43 -8.23 -1.93 12.56
C ASN A 43 -6.76 -1.61 12.25
N ALA A 44 -5.87 -1.56 13.24
CA ALA A 44 -4.49 -1.13 12.99
C ALA A 44 -3.66 -2.23 12.29
N SER A 45 -3.78 -3.48 12.71
CA SER A 45 -3.10 -4.63 12.09
C SER A 45 -3.68 -4.92 10.70
N LEU A 46 -5.02 -4.96 10.58
CA LEU A 46 -5.71 -5.15 9.29
C LEU A 46 -5.34 -4.04 8.29
N ARG A 47 -5.32 -2.78 8.73
CA ARG A 47 -4.89 -1.67 7.86
C ARG A 47 -3.43 -1.79 7.44
N ARG A 48 -2.54 -2.27 8.31
CA ARG A 48 -1.14 -2.54 7.95
C ARG A 48 -1.01 -3.62 6.89
N LEU A 49 -1.76 -4.72 7.02
CA LEU A 49 -1.81 -5.78 6.02
C LEU A 49 -2.29 -5.26 4.66
N GLN A 50 -3.40 -4.52 4.65
CA GLN A 50 -3.91 -3.89 3.43
C GLN A 50 -2.88 -2.97 2.76
N ILE A 51 -2.16 -2.17 3.55
CA ILE A 51 -1.08 -1.33 3.01
C ILE A 51 0.04 -2.21 2.43
N MET A 52 0.42 -3.31 3.08
CA MET A 52 1.45 -4.22 2.54
C MET A 52 1.01 -4.91 1.25
N GLU A 53 -0.26 -5.29 1.12
CA GLU A 53 -0.84 -5.83 -0.12
C GLU A 53 -0.83 -4.79 -1.25
N GLU A 54 -1.21 -3.55 -0.94
CA GLU A 54 -1.16 -2.43 -1.89
C GLU A 54 0.28 -2.18 -2.37
N ILE A 55 1.23 -2.13 -1.44
CA ILE A 55 2.65 -1.98 -1.72
C ILE A 55 3.16 -3.11 -2.63
N SER A 56 2.79 -4.37 -2.32
CA SER A 56 3.13 -5.54 -3.14
C SER A 56 2.61 -5.39 -4.57
N SER A 57 1.36 -4.96 -4.73
CA SER A 57 0.73 -4.76 -6.04
C SER A 57 1.42 -3.66 -6.85
N ASP A 58 1.72 -2.52 -6.24
CA ASP A 58 2.41 -1.41 -6.91
C ASP A 58 3.82 -1.78 -7.37
N VAL A 59 4.60 -2.49 -6.53
CA VAL A 59 5.93 -3.00 -6.92
C VAL A 59 5.83 -4.04 -8.04
N GLY A 60 4.80 -4.89 -8.00
CA GLY A 60 4.48 -5.82 -9.07
C GLY A 60 4.22 -5.13 -10.41
N ARG A 61 3.47 -4.02 -10.40
CA ARG A 61 3.18 -3.23 -11.60
C ARG A 61 4.44 -2.60 -12.20
N VAL A 62 5.28 -1.99 -11.37
CA VAL A 62 6.58 -1.41 -11.79
C VAL A 62 7.44 -2.49 -12.43
N ASN A 63 7.54 -3.67 -11.80
CA ASN A 63 8.34 -4.77 -12.33
C ASN A 63 7.84 -5.24 -13.69
N HIS A 64 6.52 -5.36 -13.87
CA HIS A 64 5.94 -5.75 -15.15
C HIS A 64 6.19 -4.71 -16.25
N CYS A 65 6.04 -3.41 -15.93
CA CYS A 65 6.38 -2.34 -16.87
C CYS A 65 7.88 -2.34 -17.21
N PHE A 66 8.75 -2.51 -16.21
CA PHE A 66 10.19 -2.61 -16.40
C PHE A 66 10.57 -3.82 -17.26
N ALA A 67 9.92 -4.97 -17.10
CA ALA A 67 10.18 -6.15 -17.93
C ALA A 67 9.92 -5.85 -19.41
N LYS A 68 8.79 -5.22 -19.73
CA LYS A 68 8.46 -4.77 -21.10
C LYS A 68 9.48 -3.77 -21.64
N TYR A 69 9.80 -2.74 -20.83
CA TYR A 69 10.81 -1.74 -21.16
C TYR A 69 12.16 -2.39 -21.47
N SER A 70 12.63 -3.27 -20.59
CA SER A 70 13.92 -3.94 -20.71
C SER A 70 13.99 -4.81 -21.97
N ALA A 71 12.91 -5.49 -22.34
CA ALA A 71 12.88 -6.29 -23.56
C ALA A 71 13.02 -5.40 -24.80
N LEU A 72 12.25 -4.32 -24.90
CA LEU A 72 12.26 -3.40 -26.05
C LEU A 72 13.59 -2.65 -26.19
N ILE A 73 14.19 -2.19 -25.08
CA ILE A 73 15.45 -1.45 -25.16
C ILE A 73 16.62 -2.38 -25.50
N ILE A 74 16.62 -3.62 -25.01
CA ILE A 74 17.63 -4.62 -25.39
C ILE A 74 17.46 -5.05 -26.85
N GLU A 75 16.20 -5.15 -27.33
CA GLU A 75 15.92 -5.31 -28.75
C GLU A 75 16.55 -4.14 -29.54
N SER A 76 16.35 -2.90 -29.08
CA SER A 76 16.91 -1.71 -29.76
C SER A 76 18.43 -1.72 -29.86
N THR A 77 19.16 -2.19 -28.84
CA THR A 77 20.63 -2.25 -28.88
C THR A 77 21.13 -3.31 -29.85
N ARG A 78 20.37 -4.41 -30.05
CA ARG A 78 20.69 -5.46 -31.03
C ARG A 78 20.41 -5.05 -32.47
N PHE A 79 19.31 -4.33 -32.72
CA PHE A 79 18.93 -3.91 -34.08
C PHE A 79 19.62 -2.60 -34.52
N GLY A 80 20.05 -1.77 -33.57
CA GLY A 80 20.74 -0.50 -33.83
C GLY A 80 19.96 0.39 -34.81
N LYS A 81 20.64 0.82 -35.89
CA LYS A 81 20.07 1.74 -36.89
C LYS A 81 18.89 1.17 -37.68
N ARG A 82 18.74 -0.16 -37.74
CA ARG A 82 17.65 -0.84 -38.47
C ARG A 82 16.38 -1.01 -37.64
N TRP A 83 16.35 -0.49 -36.41
CA TRP A 83 15.23 -0.71 -35.51
C TRP A 83 13.95 0.00 -35.99
N PRO A 84 12.80 -0.71 -36.15
CA PRO A 84 11.59 -0.15 -36.76
C PRO A 84 11.00 1.05 -36.00
N PRO A 85 10.42 2.05 -36.72
CA PRO A 85 9.81 3.22 -36.09
C PRO A 85 8.61 2.87 -35.20
N ALA A 86 7.81 1.87 -35.57
CA ALA A 86 6.68 1.41 -34.75
C ALA A 86 7.13 0.90 -33.36
N ARG A 87 8.28 0.22 -33.28
CA ARG A 87 8.86 -0.26 -32.02
C ARG A 87 9.41 0.87 -31.16
N ARG A 88 9.92 1.95 -31.78
CA ARG A 88 10.34 3.17 -31.06
C ARG A 88 9.16 3.85 -30.40
N GLU A 89 8.04 3.94 -31.10
CA GLU A 89 6.80 4.51 -30.54
C GLU A 89 6.27 3.66 -29.37
N GLU A 90 6.33 2.33 -29.49
CA GLU A 90 6.00 1.41 -28.40
C GLU A 90 6.92 1.63 -27.18
N LEU A 91 8.23 1.76 -27.39
CA LEU A 91 9.18 2.04 -26.32
C LEU A 91 8.86 3.37 -25.63
N GLU A 92 8.53 4.43 -26.37
CA GLU A 92 8.23 5.74 -25.79
C GLU A 92 6.98 5.70 -24.90
N LYS A 93 5.94 4.98 -25.34
CA LYS A 93 4.74 4.73 -24.53
C LYS A 93 5.07 3.97 -23.25
N ILE A 94 5.86 2.90 -23.34
CA ILE A 94 6.27 2.10 -22.18
C ILE A 94 7.20 2.90 -21.26
N ASN A 95 8.08 3.74 -21.80
CA ASN A 95 8.97 4.61 -21.02
C ASN A 95 8.16 5.63 -20.22
N SER A 96 7.15 6.27 -20.84
CA SER A 96 6.24 7.19 -20.16
C SER A 96 5.44 6.50 -19.05
N GLN A 97 4.95 5.28 -19.31
CA GLN A 97 4.28 4.45 -18.31
C GLN A 97 5.22 4.10 -17.15
N LEU A 98 6.48 3.75 -17.45
CA LEU A 98 7.48 3.42 -16.43
C LEU A 98 7.77 4.62 -15.54
N VAL A 99 7.92 5.83 -16.09
CA VAL A 99 8.10 7.06 -15.29
C VAL A 99 6.91 7.28 -14.35
N THR A 100 5.69 7.13 -14.85
CA THR A 100 4.47 7.25 -14.03
C THR A 100 4.44 6.20 -12.91
N ASP A 101 4.87 4.96 -13.19
CA ASP A 101 4.93 3.91 -12.18
C ASP A 101 6.02 4.16 -11.12
N PHE A 102 7.12 4.82 -11.50
CA PHE A 102 8.18 5.25 -10.59
C PHE A 102 7.73 6.33 -9.60
N GLU A 103 6.86 7.25 -10.03
CA GLU A 103 6.26 8.23 -9.12
C GLU A 103 5.44 7.54 -8.03
N LYS A 104 4.69 6.49 -8.38
CA LYS A 104 3.94 5.70 -7.37
C LYS A 104 4.87 4.94 -6.44
N LEU A 105 6.02 4.47 -6.93
CA LEU A 105 7.04 3.82 -6.10
C LEU A 105 7.60 4.76 -5.03
N ALA A 106 7.79 6.05 -5.33
CA ALA A 106 8.17 7.04 -4.32
C ALA A 106 7.09 7.25 -3.24
N ALA A 107 5.80 7.20 -3.61
CA ALA A 107 4.72 7.24 -2.63
C ALA A 107 4.70 5.98 -1.74
N VAL A 108 5.01 4.81 -2.31
CA VAL A 108 5.16 3.53 -1.59
C VAL A 108 6.33 3.61 -0.60
N GLU A 109 7.47 4.17 -0.98
CA GLU A 109 8.61 4.40 -0.08
C GLU A 109 8.22 5.25 1.13
N ALA A 110 7.49 6.35 0.90
CA ALA A 110 6.97 7.19 1.97
C ALA A 110 6.01 6.43 2.90
N LYS A 111 5.11 5.62 2.35
CA LYS A 111 4.22 4.75 3.15
C LYS A 111 5.01 3.78 4.03
N LEU A 112 6.04 3.13 3.48
CA LEU A 112 6.93 2.22 4.24
C LEU A 112 7.65 2.94 5.38
N LEU A 113 8.11 4.18 5.14
CA LEU A 113 8.73 5.01 6.17
C LEU A 113 7.74 5.32 7.31
N MET A 114 6.49 5.69 6.97
CA MET A 114 5.44 5.96 7.96
C MET A 114 5.05 4.72 8.78
N LEU A 115 5.17 3.53 8.19
CA LEU A 115 4.96 2.26 8.89
C LEU A 115 6.16 1.85 9.77
N GLY A 116 7.29 2.52 9.65
CA GLY A 116 8.53 2.20 10.37
C GLY A 116 9.34 1.07 9.72
N GLU A 117 9.02 0.68 8.49
CA GLU A 117 9.60 -0.47 7.79
C GLU A 117 10.89 -0.09 7.03
N LYS A 118 11.91 0.37 7.77
CA LYS A 118 13.17 0.92 7.21
C LYS A 118 13.91 -0.05 6.27
N ALA A 119 13.88 -1.35 6.56
CA ALA A 119 14.56 -2.34 5.73
C ALA A 119 13.87 -2.51 4.36
N MET A 120 12.54 -2.49 4.33
CA MET A 120 11.76 -2.56 3.09
C MET A 120 11.93 -1.28 2.28
N GLU A 121 11.85 -0.11 2.93
CA GLU A 121 12.07 1.19 2.28
C GLU A 121 13.46 1.25 1.62
N LYS A 122 14.53 0.93 2.35
CA LYS A 122 15.89 0.96 1.79
C LYS A 122 16.05 0.02 0.60
N THR A 123 15.49 -1.19 0.68
CA THR A 123 15.56 -2.17 -0.42
C THR A 123 14.79 -1.69 -1.65
N LEU A 124 13.60 -1.11 -1.44
CA LEU A 124 12.78 -0.55 -2.51
C LEU A 124 13.45 0.65 -3.20
N ARG A 125 14.07 1.53 -2.41
CA ARG A 125 14.84 2.67 -2.93
C ARG A 125 16.04 2.23 -3.77
N LEU A 126 16.77 1.21 -3.31
CA LEU A 126 17.86 0.60 -4.08
C LEU A 126 17.35 -0.03 -5.38
N TYR A 127 16.21 -0.72 -5.34
CA TYR A 127 15.56 -1.27 -6.52
C TYR A 127 15.23 -0.19 -7.55
N GLY A 128 14.59 0.91 -7.13
CA GLY A 128 14.31 2.06 -7.99
C GLY A 128 15.58 2.68 -8.57
N ALA A 129 16.60 2.90 -7.73
CA ALA A 129 17.89 3.45 -8.17
C ALA A 129 18.59 2.57 -9.22
N ARG A 130 18.52 1.24 -9.10
CA ARG A 130 19.10 0.32 -10.09
C ARG A 130 18.37 0.32 -11.42
N ILE A 131 17.05 0.45 -11.42
CA ILE A 131 16.30 0.63 -12.66
C ILE A 131 16.65 1.98 -13.32
N ALA A 132 16.77 3.05 -12.55
CA ALA A 132 17.21 4.34 -13.08
C ALA A 132 18.62 4.25 -13.70
N LEU A 133 19.54 3.53 -13.05
CA LEU A 133 20.86 3.24 -13.60
C LEU A 133 20.77 2.45 -14.91
N PHE A 134 19.94 1.41 -14.95
CA PHE A 134 19.71 0.62 -16.17
C PHE A 134 19.19 1.51 -17.31
N ARG A 135 18.24 2.41 -17.06
CA ARG A 135 17.75 3.35 -18.09
C ARG A 135 18.84 4.30 -18.60
N LYS A 136 19.73 4.74 -17.73
CA LYS A 136 20.86 5.61 -18.10
C LYS A 136 21.91 4.85 -18.92
N GLN A 137 22.12 3.58 -18.63
CA GLN A 137 23.15 2.75 -19.27
C GLN A 137 22.63 2.03 -20.51
N VAL A 138 21.35 1.69 -20.60
CA VAL A 138 20.79 0.97 -21.75
C VAL A 138 19.81 1.91 -22.43
N TYR A 139 20.24 2.52 -23.53
CA TYR A 139 19.46 3.47 -24.31
C TYR A 139 19.63 3.22 -25.81
N VAL A 140 18.69 3.74 -26.61
CA VAL A 140 18.67 3.56 -28.06
C VAL A 140 19.88 4.24 -28.69
N GLY A 141 20.64 3.48 -29.48
CA GLY A 141 21.84 3.99 -30.15
C GLY A 141 23.12 3.90 -29.31
N ARG A 142 23.05 3.33 -28.10
CA ARG A 142 24.25 2.94 -27.37
C ARG A 142 24.87 1.70 -28.00
N GLU A 143 26.11 1.79 -28.45
CA GLU A 143 26.84 0.70 -29.11
C GLU A 143 28.02 0.18 -28.25
N ASP A 144 28.39 0.89 -27.19
CA ASP A 144 29.55 0.62 -26.33
C ASP A 144 29.24 -0.27 -25.11
N ILE A 145 28.01 -0.78 -24.98
CA ILE A 145 27.62 -1.65 -23.86
C ILE A 145 27.63 -3.12 -24.28
N SER A 146 28.29 -3.96 -23.49
CA SER A 146 28.31 -5.39 -23.71
C SER A 146 26.99 -6.04 -23.31
N GLU A 147 26.63 -7.14 -23.97
CA GLU A 147 25.45 -7.93 -23.59
C GLU A 147 25.56 -8.48 -22.16
N GLN A 148 26.78 -8.79 -21.73
CA GLN A 148 27.06 -9.26 -20.37
C GLN A 148 26.72 -8.20 -19.32
N GLU A 149 27.12 -6.93 -19.53
CA GLU A 149 26.76 -5.83 -18.63
C GLU A 149 25.25 -5.63 -18.53
N ILE A 150 24.52 -5.74 -19.65
CA ILE A 150 23.06 -5.67 -19.68
C ILE A 150 22.45 -6.77 -18.80
N ILE A 151 22.95 -8.00 -18.94
CA ILE A 151 22.47 -9.16 -18.16
C ILE A 151 22.74 -8.95 -16.67
N GLU A 152 23.93 -8.47 -16.31
CA GLU A 152 24.32 -8.21 -14.92
C GLU A 152 23.45 -7.12 -14.27
N LEU A 153 23.21 -6.01 -14.98
CA LEU A 153 22.31 -4.96 -14.49
C LEU A 153 20.91 -5.49 -14.26
N LYS A 154 20.36 -6.22 -15.24
CA LYS A 154 19.02 -6.82 -15.14
C LYS A 154 18.94 -7.81 -13.98
N SER A 155 19.96 -8.66 -13.83
CA SER A 155 20.07 -9.61 -12.71
C SER A 155 20.09 -8.90 -11.36
N SER A 156 20.86 -7.82 -11.22
CA SER A 156 20.92 -7.04 -9.98
C SER A 156 19.57 -6.42 -9.59
N ILE A 157 18.77 -6.01 -10.58
CA ILE A 157 17.40 -5.50 -10.36
C ILE A 157 16.47 -6.63 -9.89
N MET A 158 16.59 -7.82 -10.49
CA MET A 158 15.81 -8.99 -10.08
C MET A 158 16.15 -9.45 -8.66
N GLN A 159 17.43 -9.42 -8.28
CA GLN A 159 17.88 -9.75 -6.93
C GLN A 159 17.30 -8.79 -5.89
N LEU A 160 17.30 -7.48 -6.17
CA LEU A 160 16.70 -6.49 -5.26
C LEU A 160 15.18 -6.68 -5.11
N ARG A 161 14.50 -7.03 -6.20
CA ARG A 161 13.07 -7.37 -6.16
C ARG A 161 12.81 -8.58 -5.27
N GLU A 162 13.60 -9.64 -5.43
CA GLU A 162 13.48 -10.86 -4.63
C GLU A 162 13.76 -10.58 -3.15
N GLN A 163 14.81 -9.81 -2.85
CA GLN A 163 15.12 -9.37 -1.49
C GLN A 163 13.95 -8.57 -0.89
N PHE A 164 13.35 -7.66 -1.65
CA PHE A 164 12.19 -6.89 -1.22
C PHE A 164 11.01 -7.81 -0.85
N TYR A 165 10.61 -8.72 -1.74
CA TYR A 165 9.52 -9.66 -1.46
C TYR A 165 9.85 -10.62 -0.31
N GLY A 166 11.10 -11.03 -0.16
CA GLY A 166 11.54 -11.85 0.97
C GLY A 166 11.46 -11.13 2.32
N ILE A 167 11.64 -9.80 2.36
CA ILE A 167 11.41 -9.01 3.58
C ILE A 167 9.90 -8.81 3.79
N LEU A 168 9.16 -8.50 2.72
CA LEU A 168 7.71 -8.28 2.77
C LEU A 168 6.97 -9.51 3.28
N SER A 169 7.26 -10.71 2.75
CA SER A 169 6.65 -11.97 3.18
C SER A 169 6.89 -12.21 4.68
N ARG A 170 8.15 -12.14 5.13
CA ARG A 170 8.48 -12.33 6.55
C ARG A 170 7.76 -11.36 7.48
N ARG A 171 7.55 -10.13 7.01
CA ARG A 171 6.83 -9.11 7.77
C ARG A 171 5.32 -9.37 7.76
N TYR A 172 4.79 -9.83 6.65
CA TYR A 172 3.39 -10.19 6.47
C TYR A 172 3.02 -11.37 7.38
N ASP A 173 3.82 -12.44 7.38
CA ASP A 173 3.62 -13.64 8.20
C ASP A 173 3.57 -13.28 9.69
N ARG A 174 4.52 -12.45 10.16
CA ARG A 174 4.53 -11.99 11.55
C ARG A 174 3.26 -11.20 11.93
N LEU A 175 2.73 -10.39 11.01
CA LEU A 175 1.50 -9.64 11.26
C LEU A 175 0.26 -10.54 11.29
N MET A 176 0.28 -11.65 10.56
CA MET A 176 -0.78 -12.67 10.60
C MET A 176 -0.73 -13.49 11.89
N GLU A 177 0.46 -13.82 12.40
CA GLU A 177 0.65 -14.55 13.67
C GLU A 177 0.25 -13.72 14.91
N THR A 178 0.25 -12.39 14.79
CA THR A 178 -0.04 -11.47 15.92
C THR A 178 -1.55 -11.15 16.04
N GLN A 179 -2.40 -11.66 15.14
CA GLN A 179 -3.87 -11.51 15.21
C GLN A 179 -4.50 -12.58 16.09
#